data_AF-A0A2V9VDE1-F1
#
_entry.id   AF-A0A2V9VDE1-F1
#
_cell.length_a   1.000
_cell.length_b   1.000
_cell.length_c   1.000
_cell.angle_alpha   90.00
_cell.angle_beta   90.00
_cell.angle_gamma   90.00
#
_symmetry.space_group_name_H-M   'P 1'
#
loop_
_entity.id
_entity.type
_entity.pdbx_description
1 polymer ?
#
loop_
_entity_poly.entity_id
_entity_poly.type
_entity_poly.pdbx_seq_one_letter_code
_entity_poly.pdbx_strand_id
1 'polypeptide(L)'
;KLPDETLVYPAHGAGSLCGRNMRAERSSTIATERLTNAALQIGSRDEFVRELTSKMPVRPEYFLQDAEINREGAAALSDLPELQAIAPAELQEMMAAGVTALDVRPAEVFAAGHVPGSINIGLSGQFASWAGAVLGLSSRPVLIAETSEQLAEARLRLARVGIELERGYLAGGMAAWKSAGLPVAEMRQIPYQRGKVGSAGYVVQGAGALSGRLDTRR
;
A
#
# COMPACT_ATOMS: atom_id res chain seq x y z
N LYS A 1 -13.32 29.66 -23.11
CA LYS A 1 -12.77 28.30 -23.30
C LYS A 1 -11.25 28.40 -23.30
N LEU A 2 -10.53 27.41 -22.77
CA LEU A 2 -9.06 27.40 -22.81
C LEU A 2 -8.56 27.14 -24.25
N PRO A 3 -7.41 27.73 -24.66
CA PRO A 3 -6.74 27.42 -25.92
C PRO A 3 -6.35 25.95 -26.06
N ASP A 4 -6.24 25.47 -27.29
CA ASP A 4 -6.02 24.05 -27.61
C ASP A 4 -4.61 23.57 -27.24
N GLU A 5 -3.63 24.47 -27.31
CA GLU A 5 -2.24 24.30 -26.91
C GLU A 5 -2.03 24.30 -25.39
N THR A 6 -3.06 24.62 -24.60
CA THR A 6 -2.98 24.66 -23.14
C THR A 6 -2.61 23.28 -22.61
N LEU A 7 -1.55 23.22 -21.80
CA LEU A 7 -1.11 21.99 -21.17
C LEU A 7 -2.03 21.59 -20.01
N VAL A 8 -2.26 20.29 -19.90
CA VAL A 8 -3.01 19.67 -18.81
C VAL A 8 -2.05 18.85 -17.97
N TYR A 9 -1.91 19.21 -16.70
CA TYR A 9 -1.10 18.48 -15.72
C TYR A 9 -2.02 17.87 -14.65
N PRO A 10 -2.36 16.59 -14.76
CA PRO A 10 -3.22 15.94 -13.78
C PRO A 10 -2.45 15.66 -12.48
N ALA A 11 -3.16 15.67 -11.35
CA ALA A 11 -2.59 15.30 -10.05
C ALA A 11 -2.27 13.79 -9.93
N HIS A 12 -2.90 12.96 -10.79
CA HIS A 12 -2.76 11.50 -10.79
C HIS A 12 -2.65 10.96 -12.22
N GLY A 13 -2.04 9.78 -12.36
CA GLY A 13 -1.93 9.02 -13.60
C GLY A 13 -2.32 7.56 -13.42
N ALA A 14 -1.95 6.72 -14.37
CA ALA A 14 -2.24 5.27 -14.36
C ALA A 14 -1.92 4.62 -13.00
N GLY A 15 -2.89 3.85 -12.48
CA GLY A 15 -2.77 3.11 -11.22
C GLY A 15 -3.35 3.81 -9.98
N SER A 16 -3.70 5.10 -10.05
CA SER A 16 -4.38 5.76 -8.92
C SER A 16 -5.82 5.24 -8.73
N LEU A 17 -6.26 5.19 -7.47
CA LEU A 17 -7.62 4.80 -7.07
C LEU A 17 -8.66 5.90 -7.35
N CYS A 18 -8.22 7.13 -7.61
CA CYS A 18 -9.09 8.31 -7.74
C CYS A 18 -9.80 8.44 -9.08
N GLY A 19 -9.54 7.56 -10.06
CA GLY A 19 -10.09 7.69 -11.41
C GLY A 19 -10.11 6.39 -12.20
N ARG A 20 -10.97 6.35 -13.22
CA ARG A 20 -11.02 5.24 -14.19
C ARG A 20 -10.14 5.55 -15.40
N ASN A 21 -9.43 4.54 -15.90
CA ASN A 21 -8.67 4.59 -17.16
C ASN A 21 -7.72 5.80 -17.29
N MET A 22 -7.04 6.17 -16.20
CA MET A 22 -5.99 7.19 -16.27
C MET A 22 -4.82 6.68 -17.13
N ARG A 23 -4.34 7.54 -18.02
CA ARG A 23 -3.25 7.21 -18.93
C ARG A 23 -1.89 7.30 -18.22
N ALA A 24 -0.85 6.73 -18.84
CA ALA A 24 0.49 6.69 -18.27
C ALA A 24 1.27 8.00 -18.50
N GLU A 25 0.87 8.78 -19.50
CA GLU A 25 1.42 10.08 -19.84
C GLU A 25 1.26 11.07 -18.67
N ARG A 26 2.30 11.84 -18.41
CA ARG A 26 2.35 12.79 -17.28
C ARG A 26 1.72 14.15 -17.59
N SER A 27 1.40 14.41 -18.85
CA SER A 27 0.75 15.64 -19.30
C SER A 27 0.01 15.40 -20.62
N SER A 28 -0.93 16.29 -20.94
CA SER A 28 -1.70 16.31 -22.18
C SER A 28 -1.91 17.76 -22.65
N THR A 29 -2.76 17.96 -23.66
CA THR A 29 -3.23 19.29 -24.08
C THR A 29 -4.76 19.33 -24.11
N ILE A 30 -5.35 20.52 -24.02
CA ILE A 30 -6.80 20.69 -24.19
C ILE A 30 -7.29 20.11 -25.53
N ALA A 31 -6.53 20.29 -26.62
CA ALA A 31 -6.84 19.68 -27.91
C ALA A 31 -6.92 18.14 -27.83
N THR A 32 -5.90 17.52 -27.24
CA THR A 32 -5.82 16.06 -27.11
C THR A 32 -6.96 15.50 -26.26
N GLU A 33 -7.27 16.15 -25.13
CA GLU A 33 -8.38 15.74 -24.28
C GLU A 33 -9.72 15.89 -25.01
N ARG A 34 -9.95 17.01 -25.72
CA ARG A 34 -11.18 17.19 -26.52
C ARG A 34 -11.38 16.12 -27.58
N LEU A 35 -10.30 15.59 -28.16
CA LEU A 35 -10.38 14.59 -29.22
C LEU A 35 -10.49 13.16 -28.68
N THR A 36 -9.91 12.89 -27.52
CA THR A 36 -9.66 11.49 -27.09
C THR A 36 -10.21 11.15 -25.70
N ASN A 37 -10.64 12.13 -24.91
CA ASN A 37 -11.22 11.88 -23.59
C ASN A 37 -12.70 11.51 -23.76
N ALA A 38 -13.04 10.26 -23.42
CA ALA A 38 -14.40 9.74 -23.54
C ALA A 38 -15.42 10.58 -22.77
N ALA A 39 -15.06 11.12 -21.61
CA ALA A 39 -15.96 11.96 -20.82
C ALA A 39 -16.32 13.28 -21.52
N LEU A 40 -15.44 13.78 -22.40
CA LEU A 40 -15.69 15.00 -23.19
C LEU A 40 -16.50 14.74 -24.47
N GLN A 41 -16.74 13.47 -24.83
CA GLN A 41 -17.56 13.10 -25.99
C GLN A 41 -19.05 12.94 -25.63
N ILE A 42 -19.39 12.92 -24.34
CA ILE A 42 -20.76 12.65 -23.89
C ILE A 42 -21.63 13.90 -24.11
N GLY A 43 -22.67 13.75 -24.94
CA GLY A 43 -23.52 14.86 -25.38
C GLY A 43 -24.64 15.25 -24.40
N SER A 44 -24.95 14.41 -23.41
CA SER A 44 -26.04 14.66 -22.45
C SER A 44 -25.56 14.61 -21.00
N ARG A 45 -26.12 15.49 -20.16
CA ARG A 45 -25.82 15.52 -18.72
C ARG A 45 -26.15 14.20 -18.04
N ASP A 46 -27.27 13.59 -18.39
CA ASP A 46 -27.73 12.37 -17.72
C ASP A 46 -26.85 11.16 -18.07
N GLU A 47 -26.42 11.05 -19.32
CA GLU A 47 -25.43 10.04 -19.73
C GLU A 47 -24.08 10.29 -19.05
N PHE A 48 -23.66 11.55 -18.96
CA PHE A 48 -22.41 11.90 -18.28
C PHE A 48 -22.45 11.46 -16.81
N VAL A 49 -23.53 11.76 -16.08
CA VAL A 49 -23.69 11.33 -14.69
C VAL A 49 -23.67 9.80 -14.59
N ARG A 50 -24.47 9.09 -15.39
CA ARG A 50 -24.52 7.62 -15.36
C ARG A 50 -23.15 6.99 -15.64
N GLU A 51 -22.46 7.47 -16.67
CA GLU A 51 -21.13 6.97 -17.02
C GLU A 51 -20.15 7.23 -15.88
N LEU A 52 -20.12 8.44 -15.30
CA LEU A 52 -19.18 8.80 -14.23
C LEU A 52 -19.47 8.19 -12.85
N THR A 53 -20.70 7.73 -12.58
CA THR A 53 -21.05 7.10 -11.30
C THR A 53 -21.21 5.59 -11.36
N SER A 54 -21.17 4.97 -12.54
CA SER A 54 -21.26 3.51 -12.69
C SER A 54 -19.89 2.83 -12.52
N LYS A 55 -19.89 1.60 -11.97
CA LYS A 55 -18.70 0.73 -11.85
C LYS A 55 -17.48 1.42 -11.21
N MET A 56 -17.71 2.30 -10.25
CA MET A 56 -16.64 2.92 -9.48
C MET A 56 -15.99 1.89 -8.54
N PRO A 57 -14.66 1.93 -8.36
CA PRO A 57 -14.01 1.08 -7.37
C PRO A 57 -14.54 1.41 -5.97
N VAL A 58 -14.43 0.43 -5.07
CA VAL A 58 -14.73 0.66 -3.65
C VAL A 58 -13.77 1.74 -3.14
N ARG A 59 -14.35 2.79 -2.55
CA ARG A 59 -13.56 3.82 -1.87
C ARG A 59 -12.88 3.20 -0.66
N PRO A 60 -11.55 3.32 -0.50
CA PRO A 60 -10.86 2.83 0.70
C PRO A 60 -11.43 3.48 1.97
N GLU A 61 -11.47 2.71 3.07
CA GLU A 61 -12.06 3.18 4.33
C GLU A 61 -11.35 4.42 4.89
N TYR A 62 -10.03 4.51 4.71
CA TYR A 62 -9.21 5.62 5.20
C TYR A 62 -9.46 6.97 4.50
N PHE A 63 -10.11 6.98 3.32
CA PHE A 63 -10.29 8.21 2.53
C PHE A 63 -11.06 9.31 3.27
N LEU A 64 -12.00 8.94 4.16
CA LEU A 64 -12.75 9.93 4.94
C LEU A 64 -11.85 10.63 5.98
N GLN A 65 -10.95 9.89 6.60
CA GLN A 65 -10.00 10.42 7.58
C GLN A 65 -8.95 11.31 6.89
N ASP A 66 -8.44 10.87 5.74
CA ASP A 66 -7.51 11.67 4.93
C ASP A 66 -8.14 12.99 4.46
N ALA A 67 -9.39 12.97 4.00
CA ALA A 67 -10.12 14.18 3.64
C ALA A 67 -10.34 15.14 4.84
N GLU A 68 -10.48 14.60 6.05
CA GLU A 68 -10.58 15.39 7.28
C GLU A 68 -9.25 16.08 7.61
N ILE A 69 -8.14 15.33 7.59
CA ILE A 69 -6.79 15.86 7.83
C ILE A 69 -6.46 16.97 6.83
N ASN A 70 -6.75 16.76 5.55
CA ASN A 70 -6.54 17.78 4.52
C ASN A 70 -7.38 19.05 4.74
N ARG A 71 -8.55 18.93 5.38
CA ARG A 71 -9.43 20.07 5.69
C ARG A 71 -8.94 20.86 6.90
N GLU A 72 -8.47 20.18 7.94
CA GLU A 72 -7.95 20.79 9.17
C GLU A 72 -6.53 21.35 9.00
N GLY A 73 -5.76 20.77 8.06
CA GLY A 73 -4.35 21.06 7.81
C GLY A 73 -3.45 20.00 8.44
N ALA A 74 -2.64 19.35 7.62
CA ALA A 74 -1.66 18.36 8.08
C ALA A 74 -0.46 19.03 8.77
N ALA A 75 0.15 18.32 9.71
CA ALA A 75 1.41 18.74 10.31
C ALA A 75 2.53 18.76 9.26
N ALA A 76 3.55 19.60 9.48
CA ALA A 76 4.70 19.59 8.57
C ALA A 76 5.51 18.31 8.76
N LEU A 77 6.03 17.76 7.66
CA LEU A 77 6.92 16.59 7.71
C LEU A 77 8.18 16.83 8.55
N SER A 78 8.61 18.09 8.70
CA SER A 78 9.72 18.50 9.56
C SER A 78 9.43 18.30 11.05
N ASP A 79 8.16 18.21 11.43
CA ASP A 79 7.72 18.18 12.82
C ASP A 79 7.52 16.74 13.32
N LEU A 80 7.74 15.75 12.44
CA LEU A 80 7.65 14.34 12.80
C LEU A 80 8.72 14.00 13.86
N PRO A 81 8.34 13.32 14.96
CA PRO A 81 9.25 12.97 16.04
C PRO A 81 10.34 12.00 15.58
N GLU A 82 11.54 12.09 16.18
CA GLU A 82 12.61 11.14 15.88
C GLU A 82 12.18 9.69 16.12
N LEU A 83 12.54 8.81 15.18
CA LEU A 83 12.25 7.40 15.32
C LEU A 83 13.18 6.77 16.36
N GLN A 84 12.57 6.05 17.31
CA GLN A 84 13.32 5.33 18.33
C GLN A 84 13.84 3.99 17.79
N ALA A 85 15.07 3.65 18.13
CA ALA A 85 15.64 2.33 17.86
C ALA A 85 15.10 1.33 18.88
N ILE A 86 14.44 0.27 18.41
CA ILE A 86 13.81 -0.78 19.22
C ILE A 86 14.66 -2.04 19.15
N ALA A 87 15.03 -2.60 20.30
CA ALA A 87 15.83 -3.82 20.36
C ALA A 87 15.01 -5.05 19.89
N PRO A 88 15.63 -6.13 19.36
CA PRO A 88 14.89 -7.30 18.92
C PRO A 88 13.97 -7.93 19.98
N ALA A 89 14.47 -8.09 21.21
CA ALA A 89 13.68 -8.64 22.31
C ALA A 89 12.49 -7.75 22.67
N GLU A 90 12.70 -6.42 22.68
CA GLU A 90 11.65 -5.43 22.92
C GLU A 90 10.58 -5.49 21.83
N LEU A 91 10.97 -5.58 20.55
CA LEU A 91 10.00 -5.73 19.46
C LEU A 91 9.17 -7.01 19.62
N GLN A 92 9.78 -8.13 20.04
CA GLN A 92 9.04 -9.37 20.31
C GLN A 92 7.97 -9.17 21.40
N GLU A 93 8.31 -8.50 22.50
CA GLU A 93 7.37 -8.18 23.58
C GLU A 93 6.25 -7.23 23.12
N MET A 94 6.60 -6.19 22.36
CA MET A 94 5.63 -5.26 21.78
C MET A 94 4.65 -5.98 20.85
N MET A 95 5.14 -6.88 19.99
CA MET A 95 4.29 -7.68 19.10
C MET A 95 3.37 -8.63 19.87
N ALA A 96 3.86 -9.23 20.97
CA ALA A 96 3.03 -10.03 21.86
C ALA A 96 1.91 -9.19 22.53
N ALA A 97 2.14 -7.89 22.74
CA ALA A 97 1.15 -6.93 23.22
C ALA A 97 0.25 -6.35 22.11
N GLY A 98 0.35 -6.85 20.87
CA GLY A 98 -0.49 -6.43 19.74
C GLY A 98 0.04 -5.26 18.92
N VAL A 99 1.29 -4.85 19.12
CA VAL A 99 1.94 -3.85 18.25
C VAL A 99 2.23 -4.45 16.88
N THR A 100 1.88 -3.72 15.83
CA THR A 100 2.20 -4.11 14.46
C THR A 100 3.67 -3.85 14.12
N ALA A 101 4.33 -4.86 13.54
CA ALA A 101 5.62 -4.68 12.87
C ALA A 101 5.39 -4.63 11.35
N LEU A 102 5.90 -3.57 10.70
CA LEU A 102 5.82 -3.38 9.25
C LEU A 102 7.20 -3.57 8.63
N ASP A 103 7.37 -4.65 7.88
CA ASP A 103 8.57 -4.96 7.13
C ASP A 103 8.49 -4.35 5.72
N VAL A 104 9.40 -3.41 5.43
CA VAL A 104 9.41 -2.66 4.17
C VAL A 104 10.37 -3.23 3.13
N ARG A 105 11.00 -4.38 3.44
CA ARG A 105 11.95 -5.05 2.55
C ARG A 105 11.22 -5.69 1.37
N PRO A 106 11.95 -6.01 0.28
CA PRO A 106 11.37 -6.71 -0.87
C PRO A 106 10.70 -8.02 -0.45
N ALA A 107 9.59 -8.38 -1.11
CA ALA A 107 8.76 -9.52 -0.73
C ALA A 107 9.52 -10.85 -0.78
N GLU A 108 10.47 -10.98 -1.70
CA GLU A 108 11.36 -12.14 -1.83
C GLU A 108 12.34 -12.26 -0.64
N VAL A 109 12.85 -11.12 -0.14
CA VAL A 109 13.72 -11.08 1.05
C VAL A 109 12.92 -11.41 2.30
N PHE A 110 11.71 -10.85 2.41
CA PHE A 110 10.78 -11.16 3.49
C PHE A 110 10.44 -12.65 3.51
N ALA A 111 10.05 -13.21 2.36
CA ALA A 111 9.68 -14.61 2.25
C ALA A 111 10.83 -15.58 2.62
N ALA A 112 12.07 -15.22 2.32
CA ALA A 112 13.25 -16.00 2.70
C ALA A 112 13.59 -15.93 4.19
N GLY A 113 13.01 -14.99 4.94
CA GLY A 113 13.22 -14.89 6.39
C GLY A 113 12.75 -13.55 6.97
N HIS A 114 11.79 -13.60 7.89
CA HIS A 114 11.20 -12.42 8.53
C HIS A 114 10.84 -12.65 9.99
N VAL A 115 10.54 -11.55 10.69
CA VAL A 115 9.99 -11.57 12.04
C VAL A 115 8.58 -12.21 12.00
N PRO A 116 8.32 -13.32 12.72
CA PRO A 116 7.01 -13.96 12.73
C PRO A 116 5.90 -12.99 13.14
N GLY A 117 4.81 -12.95 12.37
CA GLY A 117 3.66 -12.08 12.63
C GLY A 117 3.81 -10.63 12.14
N SER A 118 4.95 -10.27 11.55
CA SER A 118 5.10 -8.98 10.87
C SER A 118 4.33 -8.95 9.54
N ILE A 119 3.95 -7.74 9.11
CA ILE A 119 3.28 -7.49 7.82
C ILE A 119 4.33 -6.98 6.83
N ASN A 120 4.37 -7.54 5.63
CA ASN A 120 5.24 -7.03 4.57
C ASN A 120 4.48 -6.13 3.59
N ILE A 121 4.98 -4.90 3.44
CA ILE A 121 4.61 -4.02 2.34
C ILE A 121 5.91 -3.43 1.81
N GLY A 122 6.45 -4.03 0.75
CA GLY A 122 7.69 -3.56 0.13
C GLY A 122 7.56 -2.13 -0.39
N LEU A 123 8.66 -1.38 -0.37
CA LEU A 123 8.71 -0.01 -0.92
C LEU A 123 8.48 0.03 -2.44
N SER A 124 8.71 -1.06 -3.15
CA SER A 124 8.41 -1.15 -4.58
C SER A 124 6.90 -1.07 -4.84
N GLY A 125 6.49 -0.20 -5.75
CA GLY A 125 5.08 -0.04 -6.12
C GLY A 125 4.26 0.83 -5.16
N GLN A 126 3.02 0.43 -4.87
CA GLN A 126 2.00 1.25 -4.21
C GLN A 126 2.05 1.18 -2.66
N PHE A 127 3.24 1.28 -2.08
CA PHE A 127 3.46 1.15 -0.63
C PHE A 127 2.49 1.97 0.24
N ALA A 128 2.38 3.29 0.01
CA ALA A 128 1.55 4.17 0.82
C ALA A 128 0.06 3.80 0.76
N SER A 129 -0.45 3.50 -0.44
CA SER A 129 -1.85 3.07 -0.63
C SER A 129 -2.15 1.76 0.09
N TRP A 130 -1.24 0.79 0.01
CA TRP A 130 -1.38 -0.49 0.72
C TRP A 130 -1.25 -0.33 2.23
N ALA A 131 -0.33 0.51 2.70
CA ALA A 131 -0.18 0.78 4.13
C ALA A 131 -1.45 1.41 4.71
N GLY A 132 -2.02 2.43 4.06
CA GLY A 132 -3.29 3.03 4.48
C GLY A 132 -4.45 2.04 4.48
N ALA A 133 -4.51 1.15 3.48
CA ALA A 133 -5.56 0.14 3.35
C ALA A 133 -5.46 -1.02 4.36
N VAL A 134 -4.24 -1.48 4.66
CA VAL A 134 -4.00 -2.67 5.50
C VAL A 134 -3.86 -2.30 6.98
N LEU A 135 -3.20 -1.18 7.29
CA LEU A 135 -2.90 -0.80 8.67
C LEU A 135 -3.94 0.18 9.25
N GLY A 136 -4.55 1.01 8.39
CA GLY A 136 -5.34 2.16 8.82
C GLY A 136 -4.47 3.34 9.30
N LEU A 137 -5.02 4.56 9.25
CA LEU A 137 -4.24 5.79 9.52
C LEU A 137 -3.87 5.96 10.99
N SER A 138 -4.64 5.37 11.90
CA SER A 138 -4.35 5.38 13.34
C SER A 138 -3.27 4.38 13.75
N SER A 139 -2.73 3.60 12.81
CA SER A 139 -1.69 2.62 13.09
C SER A 139 -0.40 3.29 13.56
N ARG A 140 0.32 2.58 14.42
CA ARG A 140 1.60 3.01 14.98
C ARG A 140 2.61 1.87 14.89
N PRO A 141 3.08 1.53 13.68
CA PRO A 141 3.91 0.36 13.49
C PRO A 141 5.32 0.57 14.04
N VAL A 142 6.02 -0.53 14.31
CA VAL A 142 7.49 -0.56 14.34
C VAL A 142 7.98 -0.94 12.94
N LEU A 143 8.87 -0.13 12.37
CA LEU A 143 9.39 -0.36 11.02
C LEU A 143 10.55 -1.37 11.02
N ILE A 144 10.56 -2.28 10.06
CA ILE A 144 11.68 -3.20 9.80
C ILE A 144 12.23 -2.85 8.40
N ALA A 145 13.45 -2.32 8.37
CA ALA A 145 14.19 -1.93 7.17
C ALA A 145 15.65 -2.40 7.29
N GLU A 146 16.35 -2.56 6.16
CA GLU A 146 17.78 -2.93 6.15
C GLU A 146 18.70 -1.71 6.07
N THR A 147 18.21 -0.57 5.58
CA THR A 147 19.01 0.66 5.42
C THR A 147 18.30 1.89 5.95
N SER A 148 19.09 2.93 6.28
CA SER A 148 18.57 4.25 6.68
C SER A 148 17.73 4.91 5.59
N GLU A 149 18.06 4.67 4.32
CA GLU A 149 17.34 5.23 3.17
C GLU A 149 15.96 4.58 3.04
N GLN A 150 15.88 3.27 3.21
CA GLN A 150 14.59 2.56 3.24
C GLN A 150 13.72 3.06 4.40
N LEU A 151 14.32 3.26 5.57
CA LEU A 151 13.61 3.77 6.75
C LEU A 151 13.06 5.18 6.50
N ALA A 152 13.90 6.08 5.96
CA ALA A 152 13.53 7.45 5.64
C ALA A 152 12.44 7.52 4.56
N GLU A 153 12.55 6.68 3.51
CA GLU A 153 11.54 6.59 2.47
C GLU A 153 10.21 6.07 3.00
N ALA A 154 10.23 5.00 3.81
CA ALA A 154 9.04 4.42 4.42
C ALA A 154 8.30 5.48 5.26
N ARG A 155 9.00 6.12 6.19
CA ARG A 155 8.46 7.17 7.07
C ARG A 155 7.86 8.32 6.25
N LEU A 156 8.58 8.82 5.25
CA LEU A 156 8.08 9.90 4.39
C LEU A 156 6.78 9.50 3.65
N ARG A 157 6.71 8.27 3.16
CA ARG A 157 5.56 7.79 2.38
C ARG A 157 4.37 7.40 3.26
N LEU A 158 4.61 6.94 4.50
CA LEU A 158 3.57 6.72 5.50
C LEU A 158 2.94 8.05 5.94
N ALA A 159 3.76 9.06 6.23
CA ALA A 159 3.28 10.39 6.60
C ALA A 159 2.43 11.02 5.48
N ARG A 160 2.79 10.81 4.21
CA ARG A 160 1.99 11.28 3.05
C ARG A 160 0.60 10.67 2.93
N VAL A 161 0.32 9.57 3.61
CA VAL A 161 -1.02 8.96 3.67
C VAL A 161 -1.66 9.14 5.06
N GLY A 162 -1.02 9.90 5.97
CA GLY A 162 -1.54 10.18 7.32
C GLY A 162 -1.14 9.18 8.40
N ILE A 163 -0.21 8.26 8.13
CA ILE A 163 0.40 7.39 9.16
C ILE A 163 1.69 8.08 9.63
N GLU A 164 1.58 8.89 10.69
CA GLU A 164 2.65 9.82 11.12
C GLU A 164 3.30 9.44 12.46
N LEU A 165 2.75 8.43 13.15
CA LEU A 165 3.09 8.14 14.54
C LEU A 165 3.64 6.73 14.69
N GLU A 166 4.78 6.46 14.06
CA GLU A 166 5.48 5.20 14.24
C GLU A 166 6.07 5.08 15.65
N ARG A 167 6.13 3.85 16.18
CA ARG A 167 6.71 3.57 17.50
C ARG A 167 8.23 3.54 17.48
N GLY A 168 8.82 3.37 16.30
CA GLY A 168 10.26 3.23 16.13
C GLY A 168 10.60 2.28 14.99
N TYR A 169 11.83 1.78 15.00
CA TYR A 169 12.33 0.83 14.01
C TYR A 169 13.17 -0.26 14.67
N LEU A 170 13.24 -1.44 14.05
CA LEU A 170 14.07 -2.54 14.53
C LEU A 170 15.55 -2.19 14.41
N ALA A 171 16.21 -2.01 15.55
CA ALA A 171 17.62 -1.72 15.64
C ALA A 171 18.46 -2.88 15.07
N GLY A 172 19.29 -2.59 14.06
CA GLY A 172 20.13 -3.58 13.39
C GLY A 172 19.37 -4.56 12.47
N GLY A 173 18.09 -4.30 12.21
CA GLY A 173 17.27 -5.03 11.24
C GLY A 173 17.18 -6.54 11.51
N MET A 174 16.96 -7.32 10.45
CA MET A 174 16.85 -8.78 10.57
C MET A 174 18.17 -9.46 10.97
N ALA A 175 19.31 -8.82 10.73
CA ALA A 175 20.60 -9.35 11.18
C ALA A 175 20.65 -9.40 12.72
N ALA A 176 20.31 -8.30 13.40
CA ALA A 176 20.26 -8.26 14.86
C ALA A 176 19.18 -9.19 15.43
N TRP A 177 18.01 -9.30 14.78
CA TRP A 177 16.98 -10.25 15.17
C TRP A 177 17.49 -11.71 15.18
N LYS A 178 18.20 -12.11 14.12
CA LYS A 178 18.81 -13.44 14.01
C LYS A 178 19.92 -13.64 15.04
N SER A 179 20.79 -12.64 15.23
CA SER A 179 21.86 -12.69 16.23
C SER A 179 21.35 -12.79 17.67
N ALA A 180 20.15 -12.27 17.95
CA ALA A 180 19.47 -12.41 19.23
C ALA A 180 18.87 -13.83 19.46
N GLY A 181 18.97 -14.73 18.49
CA GLY A 181 18.42 -16.10 18.59
C GLY A 181 16.90 -16.16 18.56
N LEU A 182 16.24 -15.11 18.07
CA LEU A 182 14.79 -15.03 18.03
C LEU A 182 14.21 -15.82 16.84
N PRO A 183 12.95 -16.31 16.94
CA PRO A 183 12.34 -17.11 15.90
C PRO A 183 12.26 -16.37 14.56
N VAL A 184 12.50 -17.09 13.45
CA VAL A 184 12.37 -16.58 12.09
C VAL A 184 11.32 -17.39 11.36
N ALA A 185 10.41 -16.70 10.66
CA ALA A 185 9.43 -17.31 9.78
C ALA A 185 9.88 -17.21 8.32
N GLU A 186 9.42 -18.14 7.50
CA GLU A 186 9.68 -18.21 6.07
C GLU A 186 8.36 -18.48 5.34
N MET A 187 8.25 -18.00 4.10
CA MET A 187 7.13 -18.29 3.22
C MET A 187 7.61 -19.01 1.98
N ARG A 188 6.97 -20.14 1.68
CA ARG A 188 7.27 -20.91 0.48
C ARG A 188 6.97 -20.08 -0.78
N GLN A 189 8.02 -19.81 -1.55
CA GLN A 189 7.90 -19.27 -2.89
C GLN A 189 7.62 -20.42 -3.88
N ILE A 190 6.56 -20.29 -4.66
CA ILE A 190 6.23 -21.24 -5.73
C ILE A 190 6.61 -20.57 -7.06
N PRO A 191 7.63 -21.07 -7.79
CA PRO A 191 7.97 -20.54 -9.09
C PRO A 191 6.78 -20.65 -10.04
N TYR A 192 6.52 -19.58 -10.80
CA TYR A 192 5.54 -19.66 -11.87
C TYR A 192 6.02 -20.66 -12.93
N GLN A 193 5.35 -21.81 -13.03
CA GLN A 193 5.51 -22.71 -14.16
C GLN A 193 4.44 -22.39 -15.19
N ARG A 194 4.86 -21.83 -16.33
CA ARG A 194 3.97 -21.61 -17.47
C ARG A 194 3.55 -22.96 -18.04
N GLY A 195 2.36 -23.43 -17.66
CA GLY A 195 1.68 -24.51 -18.38
C GLY A 195 1.37 -24.06 -19.81
N LYS A 196 1.55 -24.94 -20.80
CA LYS A 196 1.09 -24.74 -22.18
C LYS A 196 -0.44 -24.69 -22.21
N VAL A 197 -1.05 -23.56 -21.88
CA VAL A 197 -2.42 -23.22 -22.24
C VAL A 197 -2.41 -21.77 -22.69
N GLY A 198 -2.96 -21.52 -23.88
CA GLY A 198 -2.91 -20.23 -24.56
C GLY A 198 -3.49 -19.09 -23.73
N SER A 199 -2.89 -17.91 -23.92
CA SER A 199 -3.30 -16.57 -23.45
C SER A 199 -3.41 -16.36 -21.93
N ALA A 200 -2.49 -15.54 -21.43
CA ALA A 200 -2.17 -15.29 -20.04
C ALA A 200 -3.13 -14.31 -19.33
N GLY A 201 -3.56 -14.70 -18.13
CA GLY A 201 -4.07 -13.83 -17.07
C GLY A 201 -3.79 -14.52 -15.73
N TYR A 202 -3.24 -13.79 -14.75
CA TYR A 202 -2.90 -14.32 -13.43
C TYR A 202 -4.14 -14.44 -12.54
N VAL A 203 -4.20 -15.48 -11.70
CA VAL A 203 -5.15 -15.61 -10.58
C VAL A 203 -4.34 -15.89 -9.32
N VAL A 204 -4.50 -15.03 -8.29
CA VAL A 204 -4.07 -15.31 -6.92
C VAL A 204 -5.21 -16.04 -6.23
N GLN A 205 -4.99 -17.26 -5.78
CA GLN A 205 -6.00 -18.02 -5.04
C GLN A 205 -5.65 -18.00 -3.54
N GLY A 206 -6.33 -17.12 -2.79
CA GLY A 206 -6.39 -17.18 -1.33
C GLY A 206 -7.71 -17.82 -0.90
N ALA A 207 -7.66 -19.03 -0.36
CA ALA A 207 -8.71 -19.59 0.51
C ALA A 207 -8.20 -20.92 1.12
N GLY A 208 -7.62 -20.84 2.32
CA GLY A 208 -7.50 -22.01 3.19
C GLY A 208 -8.86 -22.28 3.83
N ALA A 209 -9.69 -23.11 3.22
CA ALA A 209 -10.91 -23.62 3.83
C ALA A 209 -10.54 -24.67 4.89
N LEU A 210 -10.66 -24.32 6.16
CA LEU A 210 -10.75 -25.28 7.26
C LEU A 210 -12.11 -25.97 7.21
N SER A 211 -12.14 -27.21 6.73
CA SER A 211 -13.29 -28.12 6.88
C SER A 211 -12.88 -29.27 7.80
N GLY A 212 -13.11 -29.09 9.10
CA GLY A 212 -13.10 -30.18 10.07
C GLY A 212 -14.33 -31.07 9.89
N ARG A 213 -14.12 -32.38 9.75
CA ARG A 213 -15.18 -33.39 9.79
C ARG A 213 -15.74 -33.48 11.22
N LEU A 214 -17.03 -33.19 11.39
CA LEU A 214 -17.80 -33.65 12.54
C LEU A 214 -18.32 -35.06 12.24
N ASP A 215 -17.74 -36.04 12.92
CA ASP A 215 -18.23 -37.42 13.00
C ASP A 215 -19.50 -37.44 13.87
N THR A 216 -20.64 -37.81 13.27
CA THR A 216 -21.90 -37.99 13.99
C THR A 216 -22.17 -39.48 14.16
N ARG A 217 -21.71 -40.02 15.29
CA ARG A 217 -22.29 -41.22 15.91
C ARG A 217 -22.75 -40.90 17.33
N ARG A 218 -24.02 -40.52 17.45
CA ARG A 218 -25.03 -41.04 18.40
C ARG A 218 -26.29 -40.20 18.30
#